data_AF-A0A0Q6MLM2-F1
#
_entry.id   AF-A0A0Q6MLM2-F1
#
_cell.length_a   1.000
_cell.length_b   1.000
_cell.length_c   1.000
_cell.angle_alpha   90.00
_cell.angle_beta   90.00
_cell.angle_gamma   90.00
#
_symmetry.space_group_name_H-M   'P 1'
#
loop_
_entity.id
_entity.type
_entity.pdbx_description
1 polymer ?
#
loop_
_entity_poly.entity_id
_entity_poly.type
_entity_poly.pdbx_seq_one_letter_code
_entity_poly.pdbx_strand_id
1 'polypeptide(L)'
;MALDAEVGAVFPNRDGNPHTERGFKSAWSRLMAAALKAGVLHTRITFHDLRAYYTTHYKLEHGVLPDLHANPATTARVYDRSKEVKRGAL
;
A
#
# COMPACT_ATOMS: atom_id res chain seq x y z
N MET A 1 -4.06 10.83 21.40
CA MET A 1 -2.92 10.52 22.29
C MET A 1 -2.05 9.48 21.61
N ALA A 2 -0.74 9.71 21.54
CA ALA A 2 0.22 8.67 21.22
C ALA A 2 0.09 7.54 22.26
N LEU A 3 0.23 6.28 21.81
CA LEU A 3 -0.02 5.10 22.63
C LEU A 3 1.06 4.86 23.70
N ASP A 4 2.19 5.57 23.62
CA ASP A 4 3.27 5.58 24.59
C ASP A 4 3.74 7.02 24.81
N ALA A 5 3.87 7.44 26.08
CA ALA A 5 4.18 8.82 26.46
C ALA A 5 5.69 9.14 26.41
N GLU A 6 6.56 8.15 26.39
CA GLU A 6 8.02 8.33 26.31
C GLU A 6 8.51 8.33 24.86
N VAL A 7 7.93 7.50 23.99
CA VAL A 7 8.42 7.29 22.62
C VAL A 7 7.60 8.04 21.55
N GLY A 8 6.32 8.33 21.82
CA GLY A 8 5.45 9.00 20.86
C GLY A 8 5.07 8.11 19.66
N ALA A 9 4.46 8.72 18.64
CA ALA A 9 4.06 8.00 17.42
C ALA A 9 5.23 7.90 16.42
N VAL A 10 5.46 6.71 15.86
CA VAL A 10 6.48 6.48 14.80
C VAL A 10 6.19 7.32 13.55
N PHE A 11 4.92 7.48 13.22
CA PHE A 11 4.45 8.39 12.17
C PHE A 11 3.56 9.47 12.79
N PRO A 12 4.16 10.56 13.32
CA PRO A 12 3.41 11.64 13.91
C PRO A 12 2.91 12.63 12.84
N ASN A 13 1.80 13.29 13.11
CA ASN A 13 1.42 14.50 12.38
C ASN A 13 2.22 15.72 12.89
N ARG A 14 1.96 16.91 12.34
CA ARG A 14 2.65 18.14 12.74
C ARG A 14 2.49 18.51 14.22
N ASP A 15 1.46 17.98 14.87
CA ASP A 15 1.13 18.21 16.28
C ASP A 15 1.64 17.08 17.19
N GLY A 16 2.46 16.16 16.67
CA GLY A 16 2.98 15.01 17.42
C GLY A 16 1.98 13.86 17.63
N ASN A 17 0.76 13.98 17.11
CA ASN A 17 -0.27 12.95 17.27
C ASN A 17 -0.11 11.82 16.25
N PRO A 18 -0.55 10.58 16.57
CA PRO A 18 -0.55 9.48 15.61
C PRO A 18 -1.25 9.83 14.31
N HIS A 19 -0.67 9.40 13.19
CA HIS A 19 -1.28 9.59 11.89
C HIS A 19 -2.62 8.85 11.80
N THR A 20 -3.64 9.54 11.30
CA THR A 20 -4.98 8.95 11.13
C THR A 20 -5.17 8.45 9.71
N GLU A 21 -6.06 7.47 9.53
CA GLU A 21 -6.43 6.97 8.20
C GLU A 21 -6.90 8.10 7.27
N ARG A 22 -7.73 9.01 7.78
CA ARG A 22 -8.20 10.18 7.02
C ARG A 22 -7.05 11.10 6.64
N GLY A 23 -6.13 11.36 7.55
CA GLY A 23 -4.93 12.17 7.31
C GLY A 23 -4.06 11.57 6.21
N PHE A 24 -3.85 10.25 6.27
CA PHE A 24 -3.11 9.50 5.26
C PHE A 24 -3.78 9.58 3.88
N LYS A 25 -5.08 9.29 3.77
CA LYS A 25 -5.81 9.36 2.49
C LYS A 25 -5.78 10.77 1.88
N SER A 26 -5.85 11.80 2.71
CA SER A 26 -5.73 13.19 2.28
C SER A 26 -4.34 13.49 1.72
N ALA A 27 -3.28 13.05 2.42
CA ALA A 27 -1.90 13.19 1.95
C ALA A 27 -1.64 12.43 0.64
N TRP A 28 -2.14 11.19 0.55
CA TRP A 28 -2.07 10.38 -0.66
C TRP A 28 -2.68 11.09 -1.88
N SER A 29 -3.89 11.65 -1.72
CA SER A 29 -4.56 12.38 -2.80
C SER A 29 -3.73 13.57 -3.31
N ARG A 30 -3.11 14.32 -2.40
CA ARG A 30 -2.22 15.45 -2.76
C ARG A 30 -0.98 14.97 -3.51
N LEU A 31 -0.33 13.90 -3.05
CA LEU A 31 0.85 13.33 -3.70
C LEU A 31 0.52 12.81 -5.10
N MET A 32 -0.62 12.13 -5.26
CA MET A 32 -1.07 11.64 -6.56
C MET A 32 -1.32 12.79 -7.54
N ALA A 33 -1.95 13.88 -7.09
CA ALA A 33 -2.13 15.06 -7.93
C ALA A 33 -0.79 15.69 -8.35
N ALA A 34 0.17 15.78 -7.41
CA ALA A 34 1.51 16.28 -7.71
C ALA A 34 2.26 15.38 -8.71
N ALA A 35 2.20 14.05 -8.54
CA ALA A 35 2.86 13.09 -9.41
C ALA A 35 2.30 13.10 -10.84
N LEU A 36 0.98 13.23 -10.99
CA LEU A 36 0.33 13.38 -12.30
C LEU A 36 0.73 14.70 -12.97
N LYS A 37 0.74 15.80 -12.21
CA LYS A 37 1.16 17.12 -12.71
C LYS A 37 2.62 17.11 -13.16
N ALA A 38 3.49 16.41 -12.44
CA ALA A 38 4.91 16.27 -12.76
C ALA A 38 5.18 15.26 -13.90
N GLY A 39 4.17 14.51 -14.36
CA GLY A 39 4.31 13.50 -15.41
C GLY A 39 5.07 12.23 -14.98
N VAL A 40 5.40 12.08 -13.70
CA VAL A 40 6.07 10.89 -13.15
C VAL A 40 5.11 9.69 -13.14
N LEU A 41 3.81 9.97 -13.02
CA LEU A 41 2.75 9.00 -13.21
C LEU A 41 1.82 9.47 -14.33
N HIS A 42 1.37 8.53 -15.14
CA HIS A 42 0.38 8.79 -16.20
C HIS A 42 -1.05 8.40 -15.80
N THR A 43 -1.20 7.64 -14.70
CA THR A 43 -2.50 7.22 -14.18
C THR A 43 -2.51 7.23 -12.66
N ARG A 44 -3.70 7.22 -12.07
CA ARG A 44 -3.85 7.12 -10.63
C ARG A 44 -3.61 5.69 -10.15
N ILE A 45 -2.91 5.59 -9.03
CA ILE A 45 -2.81 4.37 -8.23
C ILE A 45 -3.35 4.63 -6.83
N THR A 46 -3.76 3.56 -6.18
CA THR A 46 -4.21 3.56 -4.78
C THR A 46 -3.06 3.13 -3.88
N PHE A 47 -3.12 3.49 -2.59
CA PHE A 47 -2.11 3.05 -1.63
C PHE A 47 -2.09 1.51 -1.46
N HIS A 48 -3.19 0.81 -1.76
CA HIS A 48 -3.22 -0.65 -1.80
C HIS A 48 -2.36 -1.24 -2.92
N ASP A 49 -2.13 -0.49 -4.00
CA ASP A 49 -1.27 -0.95 -5.10
C ASP A 49 0.21 -1.03 -4.65
N LEU A 50 0.64 -0.23 -3.66
CA LEU A 50 1.96 -0.38 -3.05
C LEU A 50 2.10 -1.74 -2.33
N ARG A 51 1.06 -2.17 -1.62
CA ARG A 51 1.04 -3.46 -0.95
C ARG A 51 0.99 -4.63 -1.95
N ALA A 52 0.25 -4.46 -3.05
CA ALA A 52 0.26 -5.42 -4.17
C ALA A 52 1.64 -5.54 -4.81
N TYR A 53 2.31 -4.41 -5.07
CA TYR A 53 3.65 -4.36 -5.63
C TYR A 53 4.66 -5.08 -4.73
N TYR A 54 4.69 -4.73 -3.43
CA TYR A 54 5.56 -5.41 -2.46
C TYR A 54 5.31 -6.92 -2.41
N THR A 55 4.04 -7.34 -2.38
CA THR A 55 3.68 -8.77 -2.35
C THR A 55 4.18 -9.52 -3.58
N THR A 56 4.05 -8.89 -4.75
CA THR A 56 4.52 -9.46 -6.02
C THR A 56 6.04 -9.59 -6.03
N HIS A 57 6.77 -8.53 -5.65
CA HIS A 57 8.23 -8.54 -5.59
C HIS A 57 8.77 -9.54 -4.57
N TYR A 58 8.21 -9.57 -3.36
CA TYR A 58 8.62 -10.52 -2.33
C TYR A 58 8.47 -11.98 -2.80
N LYS A 59 7.35 -12.29 -3.48
CA LYS A 59 7.13 -13.63 -4.04
C LYS A 59 8.12 -13.97 -5.14
N LEU A 60 8.48 -13.01 -5.99
CA LEU A 60 9.51 -13.23 -7.02
C LEU A 60 10.88 -13.51 -6.41
N GLU A 61 11.23 -12.82 -5.33
CA GLU A 61 12.53 -12.95 -4.66
C GLU A 61 12.63 -14.22 -3.78
N HIS A 62 11.56 -14.56 -3.08
CA HIS A 62 11.57 -15.62 -2.06
C HIS A 62 10.78 -16.88 -2.43
N GLY A 63 10.06 -16.87 -3.55
CA GLY A 63 9.22 -17.99 -4.00
C GLY A 63 7.94 -18.22 -3.17
N VAL A 64 7.73 -17.43 -2.10
CA VAL A 64 6.58 -17.54 -1.19
C VAL A 64 5.91 -16.19 -0.97
N LEU A 65 4.64 -16.18 -0.58
CA LEU A 65 3.94 -14.93 -0.25
C LEU A 65 4.40 -14.41 1.13
N PRO A 66 4.49 -13.07 1.31
CA PRO A 66 4.79 -12.49 2.61
C PRO A 66 3.64 -12.68 3.59
N ASP A 67 3.96 -12.85 4.88
CA ASP A 67 2.99 -12.99 5.96
C ASP A 67 2.38 -11.62 6.34
N LEU A 68 1.46 -11.15 5.51
CA LEU A 68 0.81 -9.84 5.66
C LEU A 68 -0.62 -9.92 6.20
N HIS A 69 -1.20 -11.10 6.23
CA HIS A 69 -2.56 -11.34 6.70
C HIS A 69 -2.60 -12.65 7.49
N ALA A 70 -3.37 -12.65 8.58
CA ALA A 70 -3.66 -13.85 9.34
C ALA A 70 -4.23 -15.01 8.48
N ASN A 71 -4.84 -14.69 7.33
CA ASN A 71 -5.18 -15.66 6.30
C ASN A 71 -4.38 -15.40 5.01
N PRO A 72 -3.43 -16.28 4.65
CA PRO A 72 -2.64 -16.18 3.43
C PRO A 72 -3.47 -16.14 2.13
N ALA A 73 -4.65 -16.76 2.11
CA ALA A 73 -5.54 -16.74 0.94
C ALA A 73 -6.06 -15.33 0.62
N THR A 74 -6.16 -14.45 1.62
CA THR A 74 -6.53 -13.04 1.39
C THR A 74 -5.39 -12.30 0.70
N THR A 75 -4.13 -12.55 1.09
CA THR A 75 -2.96 -11.98 0.43
C THR A 75 -2.89 -12.44 -1.03
N ALA A 76 -3.04 -13.75 -1.27
CA ALA A 76 -3.04 -14.32 -2.61
C ALA A 76 -4.17 -13.77 -3.50
N ARG A 77 -5.38 -13.59 -2.95
CA ARG A 77 -6.52 -13.08 -3.73
C ARG A 77 -6.43 -11.59 -4.03
N VAL A 78 -5.92 -10.79 -3.10
CA VAL A 78 -6.03 -9.32 -3.17
C VAL A 78 -4.76 -8.67 -3.74
N TYR A 79 -3.59 -9.26 -3.48
CA TYR A 79 -2.29 -8.62 -3.75
C TYR A 79 -1.39 -9.37 -4.71
N ASP A 80 -1.60 -10.67 -4.92
CA ASP A 80 -0.85 -11.42 -5.94
C ASP A 80 -1.36 -11.08 -7.34
N ARG A 81 -0.71 -10.09 -7.96
CA ARG A 81 -0.97 -9.71 -9.35
C ARG A 81 -0.04 -10.41 -10.33
N SER A 82 0.73 -11.41 -9.89
CA SER A 82 1.59 -12.25 -10.74
C SER A 82 0.79 -13.33 -11.47
N LYS A 83 -0.51 -13.48 -11.18
CA LYS A 83 -1.33 -14.55 -11.74
C LYS A 83 -1.74 -14.22 -13.17
N GLU A 84 -1.12 -14.90 -14.13
CA GLU A 84 -1.62 -14.94 -15.50
C GLU A 84 -2.92 -15.75 -15.55
N VAL A 85 -4.01 -15.11 -15.99
CA VAL A 85 -5.30 -15.77 -16.20
C VAL A 85 -5.52 -15.89 -17.70
N LYS A 86 -5.65 -17.12 -18.21
CA LYS A 86 -6.10 -17.35 -19.59
C LYS A 86 -7.52 -16.79 -19.72
N ARG A 87 -7.68 -15.69 -20.45
CA ARG A 87 -9.02 -15.21 -20.84
C ARG A 87 -9.58 -16.19 -21.88
N GLY A 88 -10.73 -16.79 -21.59
CA GLY A 88 -11.54 -17.42 -22.63
C GLY A 88 -11.94 -16.34 -23.64
N ALA A 89 -11.87 -16.68 -24.93
CA ALA A 89 -12.30 -15.80 -26.02
C ALA A 89 -13.75 -15.32 -25.78
N LEU A 90 -13.99 -14.05 -26.10
CA LEU A 90 -15.32 -13.41 -26.08
C LEU A 90 -16.30 -14.10 -27.03
#